data_AF-X0S3M1-F1
#
_entry.id   AF-X0S3M1-F1
#
_cell.length_a   1.000
_cell.length_b   1.000
_cell.length_c   1.000
_cell.angle_alpha   90.00
_cell.angle_beta   90.00
_cell.angle_gamma   90.00
#
_symmetry.space_group_name_H-M   'P 1'
#
loop_
_entity.id
_entity.type
_entity.pdbx_description
1 polymer ?
#
loop_
_entity_poly.entity_id
_entity_poly.type
_entity_poly.pdbx_seq_one_letter_code
_entity_poly.pdbx_strand_id
1 'polypeptide(L)'
;VGDFDSDGWLEMYSQGGVNGLAASRLPAEPLWYHRLADQGLYGSITDTRFQGLADIDGDGHTELGAGLRKGEFRCYDAANGDLKWSVYIGSPTTDVCAADVDGDGTDEFLFGTENGYLYALGSGKDDPVLWKVDLGAPVGAPIVVDLDRDGIGEILVVTRDGKLQCLR
;
A
#
# COMPACT_ATOMS: atom_id res chain seq x y z
N VAL A 1 -5.38 -11.02 -6.44
CA VAL A 1 -6.02 -11.39 -7.71
C VAL A 1 -7.01 -10.30 -8.02
N GLY A 2 -6.97 -9.71 -9.20
CA GLY A 2 -7.80 -8.56 -9.62
C GLY A 2 -7.57 -8.26 -11.10
N ASP A 3 -8.45 -7.48 -11.73
CA ASP A 3 -8.30 -7.01 -13.12
C ASP A 3 -7.44 -5.74 -13.12
N PHE A 4 -6.14 -5.88 -13.39
CA PHE A 4 -5.18 -4.78 -13.21
C PHE A 4 -5.01 -3.91 -14.45
N ASP A 5 -5.40 -4.38 -15.63
CA ASP A 5 -5.30 -3.64 -16.89
C ASP A 5 -6.66 -3.24 -17.47
N SER A 6 -7.75 -3.49 -16.73
CA SER A 6 -9.14 -3.21 -17.12
C SER A 6 -9.55 -3.90 -18.43
N ASP A 7 -8.95 -5.04 -18.75
CA ASP A 7 -9.27 -5.83 -19.94
C ASP A 7 -10.40 -6.86 -19.71
N GLY A 8 -10.89 -6.97 -18.47
CA GLY A 8 -11.96 -7.87 -18.05
C GLY A 8 -11.48 -9.26 -17.63
N TRP A 9 -10.18 -9.52 -17.60
CA TRP A 9 -9.58 -10.75 -17.08
C TRP A 9 -9.03 -10.54 -15.67
N LEU A 10 -8.81 -11.65 -14.94
CA LEU A 10 -8.25 -11.60 -13.59
C LEU A 10 -6.76 -11.93 -13.63
N GLU A 11 -5.95 -10.99 -13.18
CA GLU A 11 -4.52 -11.15 -12.99
C GLU A 11 -4.21 -11.58 -11.56
N MET A 12 -3.11 -12.33 -11.43
CA MET A 12 -2.58 -12.74 -10.15
C MET A 12 -1.30 -11.98 -9.84
N TYR A 13 -1.35 -11.16 -8.78
CA TYR A 13 -0.16 -10.64 -8.13
C TYR A 13 0.50 -11.75 -7.30
N SER A 14 1.80 -11.94 -7.48
CA SER A 14 2.61 -12.86 -6.69
C SER A 14 3.97 -12.25 -6.37
N GLN A 15 4.39 -12.37 -5.10
CA GLN A 15 5.74 -12.01 -4.69
C GLN A 15 6.62 -13.26 -4.72
N GLY A 16 7.58 -13.31 -5.66
CA GLY A 16 8.59 -14.36 -5.74
C GLY A 16 9.75 -14.07 -4.78
N GLY A 17 10.14 -15.07 -3.98
CA GLY A 17 11.21 -14.93 -2.98
C GLY A 17 12.54 -14.37 -3.54
N VAL A 18 13.09 -13.42 -2.79
CA VAL A 18 14.31 -12.62 -3.04
C VAL A 18 14.21 -11.68 -4.26
N ASN A 19 13.55 -10.53 -4.03
CA ASN A 19 13.66 -9.29 -4.81
C ASN A 19 12.82 -9.14 -6.08
N GLY A 20 11.69 -9.83 -6.19
CA GLY A 20 10.76 -9.69 -7.31
C GLY A 20 9.32 -9.36 -6.92
N LEU A 21 8.69 -8.50 -7.71
CA LEU A 21 7.24 -8.33 -7.79
C LEU A 21 6.81 -8.79 -9.19
N ALA A 22 5.69 -9.50 -9.29
CA ALA A 22 5.16 -9.96 -10.55
C ALA A 22 3.63 -9.91 -10.54
N ALA A 23 3.04 -9.36 -11.60
CA ALA A 23 1.66 -9.57 -11.99
C ALA A 23 1.63 -10.56 -13.17
N SER A 24 0.74 -11.56 -13.14
CA SER A 24 0.67 -12.60 -14.17
C SER A 24 -0.74 -12.77 -14.73
N ARG A 25 -0.85 -12.90 -16.06
CA ARG A 25 -2.06 -13.38 -16.75
C ARG A 25 -2.03 -14.91 -16.82
N LEU A 26 -3.12 -15.57 -16.46
CA LEU A 26 -3.18 -17.04 -16.55
C LEU A 26 -3.55 -17.50 -17.98
N PRO A 27 -2.81 -18.45 -18.61
CA PRO A 27 -1.65 -19.17 -18.11
C PRO A 27 -0.32 -18.78 -18.82
N ALA A 28 0.56 -18.11 -18.07
CA ALA A 28 2.01 -18.39 -17.94
C ALA A 28 3.03 -17.30 -18.32
N GLU A 29 2.62 -16.07 -18.68
CA GLU A 29 3.59 -14.97 -18.88
C GLU A 29 3.33 -13.83 -17.88
N PRO A 30 4.36 -13.36 -17.15
CA PRO A 30 4.22 -12.18 -16.31
C PRO A 30 3.97 -10.96 -17.19
N LEU A 31 3.04 -10.09 -16.81
CA LEU A 31 2.82 -8.80 -17.46
C LEU A 31 4.10 -7.95 -17.39
N TRP A 32 4.72 -7.94 -16.21
CA TRP A 32 6.01 -7.31 -15.98
C TRP A 32 6.72 -8.00 -14.81
N TYR A 33 8.04 -7.82 -14.78
CA TYR A 33 8.90 -8.23 -13.70
C TYR A 33 10.03 -7.21 -13.55
N HIS A 34 10.11 -6.59 -12.38
CA HIS A 34 11.24 -5.74 -12.01
C HIS A 34 12.07 -6.42 -10.92
N ARG A 35 13.37 -6.49 -11.17
CA ARG A 35 14.32 -6.78 -10.10
C ARG A 35 14.53 -5.51 -9.31
N LEU A 36 13.96 -5.43 -8.11
CA LEU A 36 14.04 -4.22 -7.28
C LEU A 36 15.47 -3.82 -6.91
N ALA A 37 16.42 -4.77 -6.95
CA ALA A 37 17.85 -4.48 -6.81
C ALA A 37 18.37 -3.48 -7.86
N ASP A 38 17.80 -3.48 -9.06
CA ASP A 38 18.17 -2.57 -10.15
C ASP A 38 17.70 -1.13 -9.87
N GLN A 39 16.72 -0.96 -8.97
CA GLN A 39 16.29 0.33 -8.43
C GLN A 39 17.07 0.73 -7.15
N GLY A 40 18.22 0.09 -6.88
CA GLY A 40 19.08 0.40 -5.73
C GLY A 40 18.59 -0.16 -4.39
N LEU A 41 17.57 -1.02 -4.37
CA LEU A 41 16.92 -1.51 -3.14
C LEU A 41 17.55 -2.76 -2.52
N TYR A 42 18.82 -3.06 -2.82
CA TYR A 42 19.48 -4.27 -2.32
C TYR A 42 19.45 -4.36 -0.78
N GLY A 43 18.83 -5.44 -0.26
CA GLY A 43 18.68 -5.67 1.19
C GLY A 43 17.62 -4.81 1.91
N SER A 44 16.89 -3.94 1.19
CA SER A 44 15.83 -3.08 1.76
C SER A 44 14.46 -3.79 1.89
N ILE A 45 14.34 -5.00 1.34
CA ILE A 45 13.06 -5.70 1.14
C ILE A 45 12.98 -7.05 1.85
N THR A 46 13.80 -7.25 2.89
CA THR A 46 13.84 -8.53 3.61
C THR A 46 12.67 -8.75 4.57
N ASP A 47 11.70 -7.84 4.62
CA ASP A 47 10.51 -7.97 5.47
C ASP A 47 9.26 -7.89 4.58
N THR A 48 8.63 -9.04 4.37
CA THR A 48 7.47 -9.23 3.50
C THR A 48 6.22 -8.77 4.23
N ARG A 49 5.77 -7.55 3.95
CA ARG A 49 4.44 -7.05 4.34
C ARG A 49 3.51 -7.06 3.13
N PHE A 50 2.22 -7.27 3.34
CA PHE A 50 1.23 -7.22 2.26
C PHE A 50 1.21 -5.82 1.62
N GLN A 51 1.16 -5.80 0.29
CA GLN A 51 1.14 -4.57 -0.52
C GLN A 51 -0.29 -4.11 -0.77
N GLY A 52 -0.46 -2.80 -0.98
CA GLY A 52 -1.75 -2.20 -1.30
C GLY A 52 -1.98 -2.20 -2.80
N LEU A 53 -3.21 -2.46 -3.23
CA LEU A 53 -3.65 -2.38 -4.62
C LEU A 53 -4.93 -1.58 -4.67
N ALA A 54 -4.91 -0.43 -5.35
CA ALA A 54 -6.08 0.44 -5.52
C ALA A 54 -5.82 1.49 -6.61
N ASP A 55 -6.90 2.08 -7.13
CA ASP A 55 -6.85 3.29 -7.96
C ASP A 55 -6.77 4.51 -7.04
N ILE A 56 -5.56 5.00 -6.80
CA ILE A 56 -5.29 6.06 -5.81
C ILE A 56 -5.32 7.47 -6.43
N ASP A 57 -5.42 7.56 -7.75
CA ASP A 57 -5.48 8.84 -8.46
C ASP A 57 -6.76 9.05 -9.29
N GLY A 58 -7.65 8.06 -9.29
CA GLY A 58 -8.96 8.11 -9.91
C GLY A 58 -8.90 8.03 -11.44
N ASP A 59 -7.79 7.56 -12.01
CA ASP A 59 -7.62 7.46 -13.46
C ASP A 59 -8.20 6.18 -14.06
N GLY A 60 -8.69 5.26 -13.22
CA GLY A 60 -9.24 3.96 -13.60
C GLY A 60 -8.19 2.86 -13.73
N HIS A 61 -6.91 3.14 -13.48
CA HIS A 61 -5.83 2.16 -13.43
C HIS A 61 -5.46 1.85 -11.98
N THR A 62 -5.04 0.61 -11.73
CA THR A 62 -4.63 0.21 -10.38
C THR A 62 -3.17 0.57 -10.12
N GLU A 63 -2.89 1.12 -8.95
CA GLU A 63 -1.55 1.29 -8.38
C GLU A 63 -1.21 0.20 -7.38
N LEU A 64 0.09 -0.07 -7.29
CA LEU A 64 0.71 -0.96 -6.30
C LEU A 64 1.52 -0.14 -5.29
N GLY A 65 1.07 -0.13 -4.03
CA GLY A 65 1.75 0.49 -2.90
C GLY A 65 2.60 -0.50 -2.12
N ALA A 66 3.90 -0.23 -2.00
CA ALA A 66 4.85 -1.11 -1.32
C ALA A 66 5.72 -0.36 -0.31
N GLY A 67 5.60 -0.74 0.97
CA GLY A 67 6.52 -0.31 2.01
C GLY A 67 7.81 -1.13 2.03
N LEU A 68 8.92 -0.47 2.34
CA LEU A 68 10.26 -1.05 2.36
C LEU A 68 10.84 -0.96 3.78
N ARG A 69 11.70 -1.91 4.15
CA ARG A 69 12.24 -2.06 5.50
C ARG A 69 13.06 -0.86 5.98
N LYS A 70 13.68 -0.12 5.06
CA LYS A 70 14.40 1.13 5.40
C LYS A 70 13.48 2.33 5.60
N GLY A 71 12.16 2.14 5.54
CA GLY A 71 11.18 3.19 5.71
C GLY A 71 10.99 4.05 4.48
N GLU A 72 11.19 3.49 3.29
CA GLU A 72 10.72 4.11 2.04
C GLU A 72 9.41 3.42 1.64
N PHE A 73 8.45 4.20 1.15
CA PHE A 73 7.25 3.69 0.50
C PHE A 73 7.30 4.05 -0.98
N ARG A 74 6.90 3.12 -1.85
CA ARG A 74 6.87 3.33 -3.30
C ARG A 74 5.50 2.99 -3.86
N CYS A 75 5.09 3.77 -4.84
CA CYS A 75 3.90 3.52 -5.63
C CYS A 75 4.29 3.24 -7.08
N TYR A 76 3.75 2.16 -7.62
CA TYR A 76 3.96 1.72 -8.99
C TYR A 76 2.63 1.68 -9.74
N ASP A 77 2.66 1.94 -11.04
CA ASP A 77 1.59 1.53 -11.95
C ASP A 77 1.54 -0.01 -11.97
N ALA A 78 0.39 -0.60 -11.64
CA ALA A 78 0.28 -2.05 -11.52
C ALA A 78 0.20 -2.77 -12.88
N ALA A 79 -0.13 -2.06 -13.96
CA ALA A 79 -0.25 -2.63 -15.30
C ALA A 79 1.12 -2.79 -15.98
N ASN A 80 2.05 -1.87 -15.75
CA ASN A 80 3.38 -1.88 -16.38
C ASN A 80 4.58 -1.94 -15.42
N GLY A 81 4.38 -1.69 -14.13
CA GLY A 81 5.44 -1.73 -13.10
C GLY A 81 6.27 -0.45 -12.98
N ASP A 82 5.90 0.63 -13.68
CA ASP A 82 6.61 1.91 -13.63
C ASP A 82 6.44 2.59 -12.26
N LEU A 83 7.53 3.18 -11.75
CA LEU A 83 7.50 3.93 -10.49
C LEU A 83 6.77 5.28 -10.71
N LYS A 84 5.60 5.46 -10.09
CA LYS A 84 4.86 6.74 -10.10
C LYS A 84 5.50 7.73 -9.13
N TRP A 85 5.72 7.31 -7.88
CA TRP A 85 6.33 8.15 -6.84
C TRP A 85 6.93 7.33 -5.69
N SER A 86 7.76 7.98 -4.85
CA SER A 86 8.25 7.40 -3.60
C SER A 86 8.39 8.44 -2.49
N VAL A 87 8.32 7.99 -1.25
CA VAL A 87 8.44 8.84 -0.06
C VAL A 87 9.23 8.15 1.05
N TYR A 88 10.02 8.91 1.78
CA TYR A 88 10.76 8.41 2.94
C TYR A 88 9.97 8.64 4.24
N ILE A 89 9.41 7.56 4.77
CA ILE A 89 8.67 7.48 6.04
C ILE A 89 9.63 7.40 7.25
N GLY A 90 10.81 6.79 7.06
CA GLY A 90 11.83 6.63 8.12
C GLY A 90 11.52 5.55 9.16
N SER A 91 10.53 4.69 8.91
CA SER A 91 10.20 3.53 9.74
C SER A 91 9.62 2.40 8.88
N PRO A 92 9.88 1.12 9.17
CA PRO A 92 9.20 0.02 8.50
C PRO A 92 7.68 0.16 8.61
N THR A 93 6.98 -0.12 7.52
CA THR A 93 5.51 -0.13 7.48
C THR A 93 4.97 -1.49 7.88
N THR A 94 3.70 -1.54 8.24
CA THR A 94 2.92 -2.77 8.30
C THR A 94 2.47 -3.20 6.91
N ASP A 95 1.57 -4.18 6.87
CA ASP A 95 0.71 -4.43 5.72
C ASP A 95 -0.04 -3.15 5.35
N VAL A 96 -0.21 -2.95 4.04
CA VAL A 96 -0.87 -1.78 3.45
C VAL A 96 -2.32 -2.13 3.16
N CYS A 97 -3.24 -1.35 3.72
CA CYS A 97 -4.65 -1.34 3.34
C CYS A 97 -4.85 -0.23 2.30
N ALA A 98 -5.79 -0.41 1.38
CA ALA A 98 -6.22 0.65 0.47
C ALA A 98 -7.73 0.81 0.57
N ALA A 99 -8.18 2.04 0.80
CA ALA A 99 -9.60 2.40 0.89
C ALA A 99 -9.76 3.92 0.87
N ASP A 100 -10.83 4.39 0.24
CA ASP A 100 -11.38 5.74 0.40
C ASP A 100 -11.85 5.95 1.84
N VAL A 101 -11.08 6.72 2.62
CA VAL A 101 -11.39 7.02 4.04
C VAL A 101 -11.82 8.46 4.27
N ASP A 102 -11.84 9.30 3.25
CA ASP A 102 -12.32 10.68 3.35
C ASP A 102 -13.56 10.99 2.47
N GLY A 103 -13.98 10.02 1.66
CA GLY A 103 -15.17 10.06 0.82
C GLY A 103 -14.98 10.87 -0.46
N ASP A 104 -13.74 11.11 -0.91
CA ASP A 104 -13.46 11.89 -2.12
C ASP A 104 -13.60 11.08 -3.42
N GLY A 105 -13.75 9.75 -3.30
CA GLY A 105 -13.92 8.83 -4.41
C GLY A 105 -12.60 8.25 -4.95
N THR A 106 -11.46 8.55 -4.32
CA THR A 106 -10.17 7.90 -4.55
C THR A 106 -9.72 7.15 -3.30
N ASP A 107 -8.96 6.07 -3.50
CA ASP A 107 -8.49 5.26 -2.36
C ASP A 107 -7.17 5.81 -1.79
N GLU A 108 -6.99 5.74 -0.46
CA GLU A 108 -5.72 6.02 0.19
C GLU A 108 -4.96 4.73 0.54
N PHE A 109 -3.62 4.76 0.46
CA PHE A 109 -2.79 3.75 1.11
C PHE A 109 -2.64 4.02 2.60
N LEU A 110 -3.10 3.08 3.42
CA LEU A 110 -3.08 3.13 4.88
C LEU A 110 -2.11 2.09 5.46
N PHE A 111 -1.24 2.53 6.36
CA PHE A 111 -0.34 1.61 7.07
C PHE A 111 0.12 2.16 8.41
N GLY A 112 0.34 1.25 9.35
CA GLY A 112 1.02 1.53 10.61
C GLY A 112 2.55 1.48 10.46
N THR A 113 3.26 2.05 11.42
CA THR A 113 4.72 2.02 11.48
C THR A 113 5.24 1.60 12.85
N GLU A 114 6.50 1.14 12.89
CA GLU A 114 7.15 0.78 14.16
C GLU A 114 7.45 1.98 15.06
N ASN A 115 7.52 3.19 14.52
CA ASN A 115 7.69 4.42 15.31
C ASN A 115 6.37 4.99 15.84
N GLY A 116 5.25 4.28 15.66
CA GLY A 116 3.99 4.58 16.33
C GLY A 116 3.02 5.48 15.56
N TYR A 117 3.22 5.60 14.26
CA TYR A 117 2.35 6.42 13.40
C TYR A 117 1.44 5.55 12.54
N LEU A 118 0.23 6.03 12.31
CA LEU A 118 -0.63 5.62 11.21
C LEU A 118 -0.51 6.67 10.11
N TYR A 119 -0.31 6.24 8.87
CA TYR A 119 -0.21 7.09 7.69
C TYR A 119 -1.36 6.83 6.72
N ALA A 120 -1.78 7.88 6.02
CA ALA A 120 -2.49 7.81 4.74
C ALA A 120 -1.66 8.48 3.65
N LEU A 121 -1.48 7.78 2.53
CA LEU A 121 -0.84 8.31 1.34
C LEU A 121 -1.82 8.32 0.16
N GLY A 122 -1.81 9.42 -0.60
CA GLY A 122 -2.55 9.56 -1.85
C GLY A 122 -1.61 9.63 -3.06
N SER A 123 -2.10 10.16 -4.17
CA SER A 123 -1.41 10.20 -5.46
C SER A 123 -0.40 11.35 -5.67
N GLY A 124 -0.25 12.25 -4.69
CA GLY A 124 0.63 13.42 -4.78
C GLY A 124 2.09 13.06 -5.01
N LYS A 125 2.61 13.22 -6.23
CA LYS A 125 3.98 12.80 -6.59
C LYS A 125 5.08 13.43 -5.71
N ASP A 126 4.94 14.71 -5.39
CA ASP A 126 5.94 15.47 -4.60
C ASP A 126 5.62 15.49 -3.10
N ASP A 127 4.36 15.27 -2.73
CA ASP A 127 3.88 15.22 -1.35
C ASP A 127 2.73 14.21 -1.23
N PRO A 128 3.03 12.90 -1.16
CA PRO A 128 2.00 11.87 -1.14
C PRO A 128 1.37 11.71 0.25
N VAL A 129 1.93 12.33 1.30
CA VAL A 129 1.42 12.16 2.66
C VAL A 129 0.22 13.08 2.89
N LEU A 130 -0.98 12.53 2.84
CA LEU A 130 -2.20 13.29 3.11
C LEU A 130 -2.30 13.63 4.59
N TRP A 131 -2.10 12.63 5.45
CA TRP A 131 -2.07 12.81 6.90
C TRP A 131 -1.31 11.70 7.61
N LYS A 132 -0.99 11.96 8.88
CA LYS A 132 -0.48 10.95 9.82
C LYS A 132 -0.92 11.25 11.25
N VAL A 133 -1.09 10.21 12.04
CA VAL A 133 -1.48 10.32 13.46
C VAL A 133 -0.47 9.55 14.32
N ASP A 134 0.01 10.20 15.39
CA ASP A 134 0.84 9.55 16.41
C ASP A 134 -0.07 8.82 17.42
N LEU A 135 0.04 7.50 17.46
CA LEU A 135 -0.72 6.63 18.37
C LEU A 135 0.10 6.22 19.61
N GLY A 136 1.31 6.74 19.75
CA GLY A 136 2.18 6.61 20.93
C GLY A 136 2.85 5.25 21.10
N ALA A 137 2.54 4.27 20.24
CA ALA A 137 3.09 2.93 20.27
C ALA A 137 3.05 2.30 18.86
N PRO A 138 3.98 1.37 18.53
CA PRO A 138 4.04 0.73 17.23
C PRO A 138 2.66 0.25 16.77
N VAL A 139 2.27 0.64 15.55
CA VAL A 139 0.92 0.45 15.02
C VAL A 139 0.88 -0.82 14.18
N GLY A 140 -0.21 -1.58 14.31
CA GLY A 140 -0.51 -2.76 13.51
C GLY A 140 -1.12 -2.42 12.15
N ALA A 141 -1.42 -3.45 11.35
CA ALA A 141 -2.09 -3.24 10.07
C ALA A 141 -3.50 -2.65 10.28
N PRO A 142 -3.88 -1.58 9.56
CA PRO A 142 -5.21 -1.02 9.63
C PRO A 142 -6.25 -1.91 8.97
N ILE A 143 -7.49 -1.83 9.47
CA ILE A 143 -8.68 -2.40 8.85
C ILE A 143 -9.67 -1.25 8.68
N VAL A 144 -10.22 -1.10 7.48
CA VAL A 144 -11.24 -0.10 7.18
C VAL A 144 -12.61 -0.77 7.11
N VAL A 145 -13.57 -0.21 7.85
CA VAL A 145 -14.95 -0.70 7.87
C VAL A 145 -15.89 0.43 8.27
N ASP A 146 -16.96 0.59 7.51
CA ASP A 146 -18.07 1.48 7.85
C ASP A 146 -18.87 0.86 9.02
N LEU A 147 -18.65 1.36 10.25
CA LEU A 147 -19.28 0.84 11.46
C LEU A 147 -20.59 1.56 11.77
N ASP A 148 -20.70 2.83 11.39
CA ASP A 148 -21.84 3.69 11.73
C ASP A 148 -22.87 3.83 10.60
N ARG A 149 -22.56 3.33 9.40
CA ARG A 149 -23.37 3.33 8.18
C ARG A 149 -23.56 4.70 7.55
N ASP A 150 -22.56 5.57 7.67
CA ASP A 150 -22.57 6.86 6.96
C ASP A 150 -22.02 6.77 5.52
N GLY A 151 -21.43 5.62 5.15
CA GLY A 151 -20.84 5.37 3.85
C GLY A 151 -19.33 5.65 3.75
N ILE A 152 -18.69 6.08 4.84
CA ILE A 152 -17.25 6.29 4.96
C ILE A 152 -16.69 5.29 5.97
N GLY A 153 -15.56 4.64 5.64
CA GLY A 153 -14.99 3.63 6.50
C GLY A 153 -14.24 4.20 7.71
N GLU A 154 -14.53 3.74 8.92
CA GLU A 154 -13.66 3.96 10.07
C GLU A 154 -12.41 3.08 10.03
N ILE A 155 -11.31 3.58 10.59
CA ILE A 155 -10.03 2.88 10.63
C ILE A 155 -9.82 2.23 12.00
N LEU A 156 -9.73 0.90 12.02
CA LEU A 156 -9.39 0.12 13.21
C LEU A 156 -7.92 -0.29 13.19
N VAL A 157 -7.21 -0.04 14.29
CA VAL A 157 -5.80 -0.42 14.47
C VAL A 157 -5.55 -0.98 15.86
N VAL A 158 -4.64 -1.94 15.96
CA VAL A 158 -4.07 -2.40 17.23
C VAL A 158 -2.68 -1.83 17.42
N THR A 159 -2.36 -1.37 18.62
CA THR A 159 -1.01 -0.88 18.96
C THR A 159 -0.30 -1.83 19.91
N ARG A 160 1.05 -1.86 19.88
CA ARG A 160 1.86 -2.78 20.70
C ARG A 160 1.74 -2.56 22.22
N ASP A 161 1.16 -1.45 22.66
CA ASP A 161 0.80 -1.21 24.06
C ASP A 161 -0.54 -1.87 24.47
N GLY A 162 -1.15 -2.66 23.58
CA GLY A 162 -2.33 -3.48 23.85
C GLY A 162 -3.66 -2.77 23.65
N LYS A 163 -3.67 -1.61 22.99
CA LYS A 163 -4.92 -0.89 22.67
C LYS A 163 -5.45 -1.30 21.30
N LEU A 164 -6.78 -1.41 21.22
CA LEU A 164 -7.53 -1.35 19.98
C LEU A 164 -8.09 0.07 19.86
N GLN A 165 -7.84 0.74 18.73
CA GLN A 165 -8.24 2.12 18.49
C GLN A 165 -9.08 2.18 17.21
N CYS A 166 -10.10 3.05 17.22
CA CYS A 166 -10.95 3.35 16.09
C CYS A 166 -10.77 4.84 15.76
N LEU A 167 -10.45 5.14 14.51
CA LEU A 167 -10.26 6.49 14.01
C LEU A 167 -11.33 6.80 12.96
N ARG A 168 -11.66 8.08 12.87
CA ARG A 168 -12.53 8.72 11.89
C ARG A 168 -11.91 10.06 11.53
#